data_AF-A0A3D5MT39-F1
#
_entry.id   AF-A0A3D5MT39-F1
#
_cell.length_a   1.000
_cell.length_b   1.000
_cell.length_c   1.000
_cell.angle_alpha   90.00
_cell.angle_beta   90.00
_cell.angle_gamma   90.00
#
_symmetry.space_group_name_H-M   'P 1'
#
loop_
_entity.id
_entity.type
_entity.pdbx_description
1 polymer ?
#
loop_
_entity_poly.entity_id
_entity_poly.type
_entity_poly.pdbx_seq_one_letter_code
_entity_poly.pdbx_strand_id
1 'polypeptide(L)'
;MKKNFAYSADFDEDTEILFREATYLGQGNNGVVYKLPGNKVIKLFLSPKVCNDEGSILVKTKESKYFPKLYKKGRLYIVREMVQGEQLDKYIKKNGLSDKLIENIYNLLKEFRRLRFKKIDTRCKDILVSEDESLMIIDPKKAYVRKIDYPRHLMKGLYKLGTLDRFFNGLNEIDKRTSREWKEKFYKYCDSEEI
;
A
#
# COMPACT_ATOMS: atom_id res chain seq x y z
N MET A 1 -6.76 -23.62 10.28
CA MET A 1 -5.39 -24.14 10.51
C MET A 1 -4.38 -23.07 10.12
N LYS A 2 -3.52 -22.61 11.05
CA LYS A 2 -2.34 -21.82 10.68
C LYS A 2 -1.45 -22.74 9.85
N LYS A 3 -1.18 -22.37 8.59
CA LYS A 3 -0.24 -23.13 7.76
C LYS A 3 1.15 -22.86 8.31
N ASN A 4 1.75 -23.88 8.94
CA ASN A 4 3.15 -23.86 9.33
C ASN A 4 3.96 -24.05 8.04
N PHE A 5 4.59 -22.99 7.58
CA PHE A 5 5.48 -23.06 6.42
C PHE A 5 6.92 -23.06 6.91
N ALA A 6 7.73 -23.96 6.36
CA ALA A 6 9.17 -23.86 6.46
C ALA A 6 9.64 -22.76 5.50
N TYR A 7 10.23 -21.69 6.03
CA TYR A 7 10.88 -20.66 5.23
C TYR A 7 12.36 -20.99 5.14
N SER A 8 12.89 -21.02 3.93
CA SER A 8 14.32 -21.05 3.66
C SER A 8 14.61 -19.97 2.62
N ALA A 9 15.59 -19.14 2.90
CA ALA A 9 16.01 -18.05 2.02
C ALA A 9 17.54 -18.04 1.94
N ASP A 10 18.03 -17.81 0.73
CA ASP A 10 19.43 -17.72 0.36
C ASP A 10 19.97 -16.31 0.66
N PHE A 11 20.20 -16.01 1.95
CA PHE A 11 20.79 -14.74 2.35
C PHE A 11 22.23 -14.60 1.85
N ASP A 12 22.63 -13.37 1.55
CA ASP A 12 24.05 -13.03 1.50
C ASP A 12 24.57 -12.81 2.93
N GLU A 13 25.89 -12.72 3.07
CA GLU A 13 26.57 -12.61 4.37
C GLU A 13 26.05 -11.42 5.18
N ASP A 14 25.93 -10.24 4.56
CA ASP A 14 25.41 -9.03 5.20
C ASP A 14 23.97 -9.21 5.71
N THR A 15 23.09 -9.80 4.89
CA THR A 15 21.69 -10.05 5.26
C THR A 15 21.61 -11.10 6.36
N GLU A 16 22.44 -12.13 6.33
CA GLU A 16 22.49 -13.15 7.38
C GLU A 16 22.88 -12.54 8.72
N ILE A 17 23.92 -11.70 8.75
CA ILE A 17 24.36 -10.99 9.96
C ILE A 17 23.22 -10.13 10.51
N LEU A 18 22.58 -9.31 9.66
CA LEU A 18 21.43 -8.50 10.08
C LEU A 18 20.27 -9.36 10.59
N PHE A 19 20.03 -10.53 10.00
CA PHE A 19 18.92 -11.40 10.35
C PHE A 19 19.07 -12.06 11.73
N ARG A 20 20.30 -12.18 12.25
CA ARG A 20 20.54 -12.73 13.60
C ARG A 20 19.91 -11.89 14.71
N GLU A 21 19.74 -10.59 14.47
CA GLU A 21 19.07 -9.66 15.40
C GLU A 21 17.59 -9.44 15.05
N ALA A 22 17.04 -10.24 14.14
CA ALA A 22 15.70 -10.01 13.61
C ALA A 22 14.61 -10.30 14.65
N THR A 23 13.65 -9.40 14.76
CA THR A 23 12.45 -9.59 15.60
C THR A 23 11.24 -9.89 14.73
N TYR A 24 10.51 -10.96 15.03
CA TYR A 24 9.29 -11.31 14.29
C TYR A 24 8.24 -10.18 14.39
N LEU A 25 7.70 -9.76 13.25
CA LEU A 25 6.63 -8.75 13.18
C LEU A 25 5.28 -9.37 12.85
N GLY A 26 5.26 -10.40 12.00
CA GLY A 26 4.00 -10.99 11.57
C GLY A 26 4.12 -11.90 10.37
N GLN A 27 3.07 -12.67 10.13
CA GLN A 27 2.94 -13.54 8.96
C GLN A 27 1.69 -13.15 8.18
N GLY A 28 1.88 -12.90 6.88
CA GLY A 28 0.79 -12.67 5.93
C GLY A 28 0.59 -13.87 5.01
N ASN A 29 -0.33 -13.73 4.04
CA ASN A 29 -0.67 -14.80 3.11
C ASN A 29 0.50 -15.28 2.22
N ASN A 30 1.47 -14.40 1.98
CA ASN A 30 2.54 -14.63 1.00
C ASN A 30 3.93 -14.76 1.64
N GLY A 31 4.02 -14.69 2.95
CA GLY A 31 5.31 -14.58 3.61
C GLY A 31 5.26 -14.20 5.08
N VAL A 32 6.44 -14.25 5.69
CA VAL A 32 6.70 -13.80 7.06
C VAL A 32 7.57 -12.55 7.03
N VAL A 33 7.36 -11.68 8.01
CA VAL A 33 8.00 -10.37 8.11
C VAL A 33 8.74 -10.27 9.44
N TYR A 34 9.98 -9.82 9.38
CA TYR A 34 10.81 -9.53 10.55
C TYR A 34 11.35 -8.10 10.49
N LYS A 35 11.45 -7.46 11.66
CA LYS A 35 12.17 -6.21 11.86
C LYS A 35 13.66 -6.50 11.89
N LEU A 36 14.45 -5.70 11.19
CA LEU A 36 15.90 -5.72 11.22
C LEU A 36 16.45 -4.43 11.85
N PRO A 37 17.73 -4.43 12.29
CA PRO A 37 18.41 -3.22 12.73
C PRO A 37 18.42 -2.09 11.69
N GLY A 38 18.49 -0.85 12.17
CA GLY A 38 18.61 0.35 11.32
C GLY A 38 17.38 0.65 10.48
N ASN A 39 16.18 0.54 11.07
CA ASN A 39 14.87 0.85 10.45
C ASN A 39 14.60 0.05 9.16
N LYS A 40 14.99 -1.22 9.15
CA LYS A 40 14.76 -2.13 8.03
C LYS A 40 13.76 -3.22 8.38
N VAL A 41 13.15 -3.77 7.35
CA VAL A 41 12.28 -4.93 7.41
C VAL A 41 12.73 -5.91 6.35
N ILE A 42 12.79 -7.18 6.73
CA ILE A 42 12.91 -8.28 5.78
C ILE A 42 11.58 -9.02 5.71
N LYS A 43 11.14 -9.28 4.48
CA LYS A 43 10.00 -10.14 4.21
C LYS A 43 10.49 -11.36 3.45
N LEU A 44 10.25 -12.53 4.02
CA LEU A 44 10.53 -13.83 3.43
C LEU A 44 9.28 -14.34 2.74
N PHE A 45 9.41 -14.81 1.52
CA PHE A 45 8.31 -15.27 0.67
C PHE A 45 8.37 -16.79 0.50
N LEU A 46 7.21 -17.38 0.22
CA LEU A 46 7.11 -18.79 -0.15
C LEU A 46 7.32 -19.04 -1.64
N SER A 47 7.26 -17.99 -2.45
CA SER A 47 7.29 -18.09 -3.91
C SER A 47 8.24 -17.05 -4.49
N PRO A 48 9.24 -17.46 -5.29
CA PRO A 48 10.13 -16.53 -5.99
C PRO A 48 9.37 -15.58 -6.91
N LYS A 49 8.29 -16.07 -7.55
CA LYS A 49 7.43 -15.24 -8.41
C LYS A 49 6.80 -14.09 -7.63
N VAL A 50 6.24 -14.38 -6.45
CA VAL A 50 5.60 -13.36 -5.61
C VAL A 50 6.63 -12.37 -5.06
N CYS A 51 7.79 -12.87 -4.64
CA CYS A 51 8.93 -12.02 -4.23
C CYS A 51 9.36 -11.08 -5.38
N ASN A 52 9.50 -11.65 -6.58
CA ASN A 52 9.91 -10.90 -7.77
C ASN A 52 8.90 -9.81 -8.14
N ASP A 53 7.61 -10.14 -8.13
CA ASP A 53 6.52 -9.21 -8.43
C ASP A 53 6.55 -8.02 -7.45
N GLU A 54 6.59 -8.28 -6.14
CA GLU A 54 6.59 -7.23 -5.11
C GLU A 54 7.87 -6.39 -5.15
N GLY A 55 9.04 -7.02 -5.20
CA GLY A 55 10.32 -6.33 -5.30
C GLY A 55 10.45 -5.50 -6.59
N SER A 56 9.92 -5.99 -7.72
CA SER A 56 9.97 -5.24 -9.00
C SER A 56 9.17 -3.95 -8.97
N ILE A 57 8.08 -3.89 -8.19
CA ILE A 57 7.31 -2.67 -8.03
C ILE A 57 8.12 -1.66 -7.24
N LEU A 58 8.73 -2.06 -6.13
CA LEU A 58 9.58 -1.16 -5.32
C LEU A 58 10.78 -0.61 -6.11
N VAL A 59 11.38 -1.42 -6.99
CA VAL A 59 12.42 -0.93 -7.92
C VAL A 59 11.89 0.17 -8.84
N LYS A 60 10.69 -0.01 -9.40
CA LYS A 60 10.06 0.97 -10.32
C LYS A 60 9.57 2.23 -9.62
N THR A 61 9.26 2.14 -8.33
CA THR A 61 8.76 3.25 -7.53
C THR A 61 9.81 3.89 -6.64
N LYS A 62 11.10 3.56 -6.82
CA LYS A 62 12.20 4.03 -5.95
C LYS A 62 12.32 5.56 -5.81
N GLU A 63 11.87 6.30 -6.82
CA GLU A 63 11.89 7.78 -6.84
C GLU A 63 10.60 8.40 -6.27
N SER A 64 9.71 7.60 -5.70
CA SER A 64 8.44 8.04 -5.15
C SER A 64 8.47 8.01 -3.63
N LYS A 65 8.14 9.14 -3.01
CA LYS A 65 8.05 9.25 -1.53
C LYS A 65 6.96 8.37 -0.90
N TYR A 66 6.03 7.87 -1.72
CA TYR A 66 4.88 7.08 -1.26
C TYR A 66 5.18 5.60 -1.12
N PHE A 67 6.39 5.14 -1.40
CA PHE A 67 6.78 3.74 -1.35
C PHE A 67 8.04 3.57 -0.50
N PRO A 68 8.13 2.48 0.28
CA PRO A 68 9.31 2.23 1.10
C PRO A 68 10.53 2.01 0.22
N LYS A 69 11.68 2.52 0.65
CA LYS A 69 12.95 2.27 -0.04
C LYS A 69 13.27 0.78 -0.05
N LEU A 70 13.60 0.25 -1.22
CA LEU A 70 14.15 -1.10 -1.36
C LEU A 70 15.66 -1.06 -1.14
N TYR A 71 16.15 -1.83 -0.16
CA TYR A 71 17.59 -1.97 0.10
C TYR A 71 18.16 -3.18 -0.63
N LYS A 72 17.46 -4.31 -0.59
CA LYS A 72 17.91 -5.57 -1.19
C LYS A 72 16.74 -6.39 -1.69
N LYS A 73 16.98 -7.15 -2.75
CA LYS A 73 16.06 -8.15 -3.28
C LYS A 73 16.85 -9.43 -3.57
N GLY A 74 16.55 -10.49 -2.83
CA GLY A 74 17.02 -11.84 -3.11
C GLY A 74 15.97 -12.68 -3.83
N ARG A 75 16.21 -13.99 -3.94
CA ARG A 75 15.29 -14.91 -4.63
C ARG A 75 13.98 -15.10 -3.88
N LEU A 76 14.05 -15.20 -2.56
CA LEU A 76 12.90 -15.45 -1.68
C LEU A 76 12.72 -14.38 -0.60
N TYR A 77 13.44 -13.26 -0.66
CA TYR A 77 13.30 -12.19 0.32
C TYR A 77 13.48 -10.79 -0.30
N ILE A 78 12.91 -9.80 0.38
CA ILE A 78 13.22 -8.39 0.16
C ILE A 78 13.59 -7.74 1.48
N VAL A 79 14.60 -6.88 1.47
CA VAL A 79 14.93 -5.96 2.56
C VAL A 79 14.50 -4.56 2.13
N ARG A 80 13.63 -3.93 2.91
CA ARG A 80 13.10 -2.60 2.63
C ARG A 80 13.03 -1.75 3.89
N GLU A 81 12.74 -0.48 3.71
CA GLU A 81 12.45 0.47 4.78
C GLU A 81 11.29 -0.01 5.66
N MET A 82 11.46 0.13 6.97
CA MET A 82 10.39 -0.01 7.95
C MET A 82 9.46 1.18 7.82
N VAL A 83 8.18 0.89 7.60
CA VAL A 83 7.15 1.92 7.49
C VAL A 83 6.45 2.02 8.83
N GLN A 84 6.42 3.22 9.39
CA GLN A 84 5.63 3.54 10.57
C GLN A 84 4.27 4.10 10.16
N GLY A 85 3.34 4.11 11.11
CA GLY A 85 2.00 4.65 10.90
C GLY A 85 0.88 3.63 11.06
N GLU A 86 -0.33 4.16 11.04
CA GLU A 86 -1.57 3.42 11.22
C GLU A 86 -2.25 3.17 9.86
N GLN A 87 -2.96 2.05 9.72
CA GLN A 87 -3.74 1.79 8.49
C GLN A 87 -4.77 2.90 8.28
N LEU A 88 -4.94 3.36 7.04
CA LEU A 88 -5.77 4.53 6.71
C LEU A 88 -7.19 4.44 7.27
N ASP A 89 -7.82 3.26 7.21
CA ASP A 89 -9.16 3.05 7.74
C ASP A 89 -9.22 3.19 9.26
N LYS A 90 -8.20 2.69 9.97
CA LYS A 90 -8.12 2.84 11.43
C LYS A 90 -7.83 4.28 11.83
N TYR A 91 -6.92 4.95 11.12
CA TYR A 91 -6.60 6.35 11.34
C TYR A 91 -7.85 7.23 11.16
N ILE A 92 -8.60 7.05 10.07
CA ILE A 92 -9.83 7.83 9.81
C ILE A 92 -10.89 7.55 10.89
N LYS A 93 -11.04 6.31 11.36
CA LYS A 93 -11.98 6.01 12.46
C LYS A 93 -11.63 6.75 13.75
N LYS A 94 -10.34 6.94 14.04
CA LYS A 94 -9.86 7.57 15.26
C LYS A 94 -9.85 9.10 15.17
N ASN A 95 -9.39 9.65 14.05
CA ASN A 95 -9.07 11.07 13.91
C ASN A 95 -10.00 11.82 12.94
N GLY A 96 -10.87 11.11 12.21
CA GLY A 96 -11.66 11.66 11.12
C GLY A 96 -10.89 11.79 9.80
N LEU A 97 -11.55 12.35 8.79
CA LEU A 97 -10.98 12.62 7.47
C LEU A 97 -10.80 14.13 7.28
N SER A 98 -9.59 14.61 7.50
CA SER A 98 -9.19 16.01 7.35
C SER A 98 -9.01 16.41 5.88
N ASP A 99 -9.03 17.71 5.57
CA ASP A 99 -8.75 18.21 4.21
C ASP A 99 -7.32 17.88 3.76
N LYS A 100 -6.35 17.97 4.67
CA LYS A 100 -4.95 17.60 4.40
C LYS A 100 -4.82 16.12 4.04
N LEU A 101 -5.52 15.23 4.75
CA LEU A 101 -5.53 13.81 4.43
C LEU A 101 -6.21 13.54 3.08
N ILE A 102 -7.30 14.24 2.73
CA ILE A 102 -7.95 14.16 1.42
C ILE A 102 -6.98 14.55 0.31
N GLU A 103 -6.27 15.68 0.47
CA GLU A 103 -5.26 16.14 -0.48
C GLU A 103 -4.12 15.14 -0.63
N ASN A 104 -3.61 14.60 0.48
CA ASN A 104 -2.54 13.59 0.46
C ASN A 104 -2.98 12.31 -0.25
N ILE A 105 -4.22 11.85 -0.04
CA ILE A 105 -4.80 10.71 -0.74
C ILE A 105 -4.90 11.00 -2.25
N TYR A 106 -5.37 12.18 -2.63
CA TYR A 106 -5.49 12.56 -4.04
C TYR A 106 -4.11 12.64 -4.72
N ASN A 107 -3.12 13.23 -4.06
CA ASN A 107 -1.74 13.31 -4.56
C ASN A 107 -1.09 11.93 -4.70
N LEU A 108 -1.33 11.01 -3.77
CA LEU A 108 -0.93 9.60 -3.89
C LEU A 108 -1.54 8.93 -5.14
N LEU A 109 -2.81 9.19 -5.45
CA LEU A 109 -3.46 8.62 -6.63
C LEU A 109 -2.95 9.25 -7.94
N LYS A 110 -2.61 10.55 -7.93
CA LYS A 110 -1.90 11.19 -9.03
C LYS A 110 -0.51 10.59 -9.23
N GLU A 111 0.17 10.25 -8.15
CA GLU A 111 1.47 9.59 -8.21
C GLU A 111 1.38 8.24 -8.95
N PHE A 112 0.33 7.45 -8.71
CA PHE A 112 0.12 6.21 -9.47
C PHE A 112 0.04 6.46 -10.98
N ARG A 113 -0.61 7.56 -11.40
CA ARG A 113 -0.65 7.97 -12.81
C ARG A 113 0.74 8.37 -13.31
N ARG A 114 1.49 9.16 -12.53
CA ARG A 114 2.88 9.57 -12.86
C ARG A 114 3.80 8.35 -13.06
N LEU A 115 3.64 7.34 -12.20
CA LEU A 115 4.38 6.07 -12.25
C LEU A 115 3.88 5.11 -13.35
N ARG A 116 2.91 5.54 -14.17
CA ARG A 116 2.28 4.76 -15.25
C ARG A 116 1.68 3.44 -14.77
N PHE A 117 1.14 3.43 -13.54
CA PHE A 117 0.36 2.28 -13.06
C PHE A 117 -0.87 2.12 -13.94
N LYS A 118 -1.19 0.87 -14.30
CA LYS A 118 -2.44 0.56 -15.00
C LYS A 118 -3.63 0.58 -14.04
N LYS A 119 -3.36 0.40 -12.74
CA LYS A 119 -4.35 0.37 -11.66
C LYS A 119 -4.18 1.60 -10.76
N ILE A 120 -5.06 2.58 -10.91
CA ILE A 120 -5.19 3.76 -10.04
C ILE A 120 -6.13 3.43 -8.88
N ASP A 121 -5.75 2.44 -8.08
CA ASP A 121 -6.64 1.87 -7.07
C ASP A 121 -5.87 1.05 -6.03
N THR A 122 -6.25 1.23 -4.77
CA THR A 122 -5.65 0.59 -3.60
C THR A 122 -6.70 0.43 -2.50
N ARG A 123 -6.43 -0.34 -1.44
CA ARG A 123 -7.33 -0.48 -0.29
C ARG A 123 -6.81 0.36 0.88
N CYS A 124 -7.69 0.82 1.76
CA CYS A 124 -7.29 1.56 2.96
C CYS A 124 -6.23 0.82 3.79
N LYS A 125 -6.36 -0.51 3.97
CA LYS A 125 -5.38 -1.32 4.71
C LYS A 125 -3.99 -1.44 4.08
N ASP A 126 -3.85 -1.08 2.80
CA ASP A 126 -2.58 -1.09 2.07
C ASP A 126 -1.90 0.29 2.09
N ILE A 127 -2.53 1.28 2.75
CA ILE A 127 -2.00 2.63 2.99
C ILE A 127 -1.74 2.77 4.50
N LEU A 128 -0.53 3.17 4.86
CA LEU A 128 -0.19 3.62 6.20
C LEU A 128 -0.15 5.16 6.26
N VAL A 129 -0.61 5.70 7.39
CA VAL A 129 -0.72 7.12 7.70
C VAL A 129 0.13 7.42 8.92
N SER A 130 1.10 8.32 8.76
CA SER A 130 1.90 8.83 9.88
C SER A 130 1.13 9.92 10.66
N GLU A 131 1.66 10.35 11.80
CA GLU A 131 1.06 11.40 12.63
C GLU A 131 0.92 12.75 11.90
N ASP A 132 1.80 13.04 10.94
CA ASP A 132 1.75 14.24 10.09
C ASP A 132 0.83 14.08 8.87
N GLU A 133 0.07 12.98 8.80
CA GLU A 133 -0.77 12.57 7.67
C GLU A 133 -0.01 12.27 6.37
N SER A 134 1.31 12.09 6.43
CA SER A 134 2.07 11.52 5.30
C SER A 134 1.63 10.07 5.03
N LEU A 135 1.61 9.69 3.76
CA LEU A 135 1.09 8.40 3.30
C LEU A 135 2.20 7.52 2.74
N MET A 136 2.13 6.22 3.05
CA MET A 136 3.00 5.22 2.45
C MET A 136 2.24 3.94 2.05
N ILE A 137 2.56 3.41 0.88
CA ILE A 137 2.01 2.18 0.33
C ILE A 137 2.88 0.99 0.72
N ILE A 138 2.25 -0.01 1.33
CA ILE A 138 2.94 -1.23 1.75
C ILE A 138 2.68 -2.45 0.85
N ASP A 139 1.61 -2.44 0.04
CA ASP A 139 1.22 -3.59 -0.79
C ASP A 139 0.61 -3.20 -2.16
N PRO A 140 1.41 -2.70 -3.12
CA PRO A 140 0.93 -2.24 -4.43
C PRO A 140 0.65 -3.38 -5.44
N LYS A 141 0.03 -4.47 -5.00
CA LYS A 141 -0.19 -5.66 -5.85
C LYS A 141 -0.88 -5.35 -7.17
N LYS A 142 -0.33 -5.95 -8.24
CA LYS A 142 -0.88 -5.92 -9.61
C LYS A 142 -1.02 -4.50 -10.20
N ALA A 143 -0.24 -3.53 -9.71
CA ALA A 143 -0.25 -2.14 -10.16
C ALA A 143 -0.10 -1.96 -11.68
N TYR A 144 0.68 -2.82 -12.34
CA TYR A 144 0.98 -2.74 -13.79
C TYR A 144 0.22 -3.74 -14.67
N VAL A 145 -0.68 -4.55 -14.10
CA VAL A 145 -1.35 -5.64 -14.84
C VAL A 145 -2.80 -5.29 -15.16
N ARG A 146 -3.59 -4.93 -14.14
CA ARG A 146 -5.03 -4.66 -14.30
C ARG A 146 -5.27 -3.20 -14.65
N LYS A 147 -6.06 -2.93 -15.68
CA LYS A 147 -6.49 -1.57 -16.03
C LYS A 147 -7.68 -1.16 -15.15
N ILE A 148 -7.46 -0.22 -14.24
CA ILE A 148 -8.48 0.45 -13.43
C ILE A 148 -8.05 1.91 -13.35
N ASP A 149 -8.91 2.85 -13.73
CA ASP A 149 -8.57 4.27 -13.85
C ASP A 149 -9.10 5.15 -12.71
N TYR A 150 -9.79 4.55 -11.73
CA TYR A 150 -10.33 5.21 -10.54
C TYR A 150 -10.28 4.30 -9.29
N PRO A 151 -10.19 4.86 -8.07
CA PRO A 151 -9.81 4.12 -6.85
C PRO A 151 -11.02 3.46 -6.16
N ARG A 152 -11.72 2.57 -6.88
CA ARG A 152 -12.98 1.98 -6.40
C ARG A 152 -12.88 1.22 -5.07
N HIS A 153 -11.78 0.54 -4.77
CA HIS A 153 -11.65 -0.19 -3.50
C HIS A 153 -11.32 0.75 -2.34
N LEU A 154 -10.60 1.83 -2.60
CA LEU A 154 -10.38 2.90 -1.63
C LEU A 154 -11.71 3.55 -1.28
N MET A 155 -12.49 3.92 -2.30
CA MET A 155 -13.82 4.51 -2.15
C MET A 155 -14.78 3.57 -1.43
N LYS A 156 -14.78 2.28 -1.74
CA LYS A 156 -15.55 1.26 -0.98
C LYS A 156 -15.12 1.21 0.48
N GLY A 157 -13.83 1.42 0.77
CA GLY A 157 -13.32 1.57 2.13
C GLY A 157 -13.89 2.80 2.82
N LEU A 158 -13.79 3.97 2.19
CA LEU A 158 -14.32 5.25 2.72
C LEU A 158 -15.84 5.23 2.90
N TYR A 159 -16.58 4.58 1.99
CA TYR A 159 -18.02 4.38 2.09
C TYR A 159 -18.39 3.62 3.37
N LYS A 160 -17.69 2.51 3.63
CA LYS A 160 -17.88 1.73 4.86
C LYS A 160 -17.51 2.48 6.14
N LEU A 161 -16.72 3.55 6.03
CA LEU A 161 -16.38 4.42 7.15
C LEU A 161 -17.39 5.57 7.33
N GLY A 162 -18.34 5.75 6.41
CA GLY A 162 -19.25 6.90 6.41
C GLY A 162 -18.60 8.22 6.00
N THR A 163 -17.40 8.19 5.39
CA THR A 163 -16.61 9.39 5.06
C THR A 163 -16.50 9.66 3.55
N LEU A 164 -17.21 8.90 2.71
CA LEU A 164 -17.11 9.02 1.25
C LEU A 164 -17.60 10.40 0.74
N ASP A 165 -18.72 10.90 1.26
CA ASP A 165 -19.24 12.21 0.86
C ASP A 165 -18.27 13.33 1.27
N ARG A 166 -17.69 13.24 2.47
CA ARG A 166 -16.64 14.16 2.93
C ARG A 166 -15.44 14.15 2.00
N PHE A 167 -15.01 12.97 1.55
CA PHE A 167 -13.93 12.82 0.58
C PHE A 167 -14.25 13.51 -0.75
N PHE A 168 -15.44 13.27 -1.31
CA PHE A 168 -15.83 13.90 -2.58
C PHE A 168 -15.99 15.41 -2.48
N ASN A 169 -16.50 15.92 -1.36
CA ASN A 169 -16.61 17.36 -1.13
C ASN A 169 -15.23 18.01 -1.05
N GLY A 170 -14.30 17.45 -0.27
CA GLY A 170 -12.93 17.97 -0.23
C GLY A 170 -12.21 17.85 -1.57
N LEU A 171 -12.40 16.74 -2.29
CA LEU A 171 -11.83 16.56 -3.62
C LEU A 171 -12.43 17.52 -4.65
N ASN A 172 -13.69 17.94 -4.50
CA ASN A 172 -14.34 18.91 -5.39
C ASN A 172 -13.65 20.28 -5.33
N GLU A 173 -13.17 20.68 -4.15
CA GLU A 173 -12.42 21.93 -3.96
C GLU A 173 -11.02 21.87 -4.59
N ILE A 174 -10.41 20.68 -4.65
CA ILE A 174 -9.07 20.47 -5.21
C ILE A 174 -9.12 20.26 -6.74
N ASP A 175 -10.01 19.38 -7.20
CA ASP A 175 -10.19 19.01 -8.60
C ASP A 175 -11.64 18.56 -8.84
N LYS A 176 -12.49 19.54 -9.13
CA LYS A 176 -13.91 19.36 -9.46
C LYS A 176 -14.16 18.32 -10.56
N ARG A 177 -13.31 18.27 -11.59
CA ARG A 177 -13.47 17.34 -12.71
C ARG A 177 -13.24 15.91 -12.25
N THR A 178 -12.13 15.65 -11.56
CA THR A 178 -11.83 14.31 -11.05
C THR A 178 -12.85 13.88 -10.00
N SER A 179 -13.28 14.78 -9.10
CA SER A 179 -14.32 14.48 -8.11
C SER A 179 -15.61 13.98 -8.79
N ARG A 180 -16.11 14.73 -9.77
CA ARG A 180 -17.31 14.34 -10.53
C ARG A 180 -17.14 13.01 -11.26
N GLU A 181 -16.06 12.85 -12.02
CA GLU A 181 -15.80 11.63 -12.79
C GLU A 181 -15.75 10.39 -11.89
N TRP A 182 -15.01 10.49 -10.79
CA TRP A 182 -14.86 9.37 -9.86
C TRP A 182 -16.15 9.06 -9.11
N LYS A 183 -16.92 10.08 -8.73
CA LYS A 183 -18.23 9.92 -8.10
C LYS A 183 -19.20 9.17 -9.01
N GLU A 184 -19.29 9.59 -10.28
CA GLU A 184 -20.11 8.91 -11.30
C GLU A 184 -19.68 7.45 -11.53
N LYS A 185 -18.37 7.18 -11.65
CA LYS A 185 -17.85 5.81 -11.81
C LYS A 185 -18.06 4.93 -10.59
N PHE A 186 -18.00 5.50 -9.39
CA PHE A 186 -18.18 4.74 -8.15
C PHE A 186 -19.64 4.29 -7.96
N TYR A 187 -20.62 5.17 -8.18
CA TYR A 187 -22.02 4.76 -8.06
C TYR A 187 -22.42 3.71 -9.09
N LYS A 188 -21.98 3.84 -10.35
CA LYS A 188 -22.16 2.77 -11.35
C LYS A 188 -21.56 1.43 -10.91
N TYR A 189 -20.45 1.47 -10.16
CA TYR A 189 -19.84 0.26 -9.61
C TYR A 189 -20.66 -0.33 -8.46
N CYS A 190 -21.22 0.49 -7.57
CA CYS A 190 -22.13 0.03 -6.53
C CYS A 190 -23.37 -0.66 -7.12
N ASP A 191 -24.00 -0.04 -8.13
CA ASP A 191 -25.17 -0.61 -8.82
C ASP A 191 -24.85 -1.98 -9.43
N SER A 192 -23.64 -2.14 -10.00
CA SER A 192 -23.22 -3.40 -10.63
C SER A 192 -22.85 -4.51 -9.64
N GLU A 193 -22.58 -4.17 -8.39
CA GLU A 193 -22.11 -5.13 -7.37
C GLU A 193 -23.09 -5.28 -6.20
N GLU A 194 -24.30 -4.72 -6.31
CA GLU A 194 -25.35 -4.73 -5.27
C GLU A 194 -24.84 -4.24 -3.90
N ILE A 195 -24.02 -3.17 -3.90
CA ILE A 195 -23.42 -2.55 -2.69
C ILE A 195 -24.18 -1.28 -2.29
#